data_AF-A0A060XVH5-F1
#
_entry.id   AF-A0A060XVH5-F1
#
_cell.length_a   1.000
_cell.length_b   1.000
_cell.length_c   1.000
_cell.angle_alpha   90.00
_cell.angle_beta   90.00
_cell.angle_gamma   90.00
#
_symmetry.space_group_name_H-M   'P 1'
#
loop_
_entity.id
_entity.type
_entity.pdbx_description
1 polymer ?
#
loop_
_entity_poly.entity_id
_entity_poly.type
_entity_poly.pdbx_seq_one_letter_code
_entity_poly.pdbx_strand_id
1 'polypeptide(L)'
;MLECQDHCAVESAAILRNIEAKLTARRDDNFIPVLVRGLLRELEGNGAMSKESFLKTSQSFFTTAVNYLQAWGKHTDNLKYLHGVLLKRQPQREEIQKAAGTLQEKCPNVTINEDALFDEVTGLQEFLKGGSLEEWKTSETPLSQRWSTVVTHFKENDIPH
;
A
#
# COMPACT_ATOMS: atom_id res chain seq x y z
N MET A 1 -8.05 -1.57 13.45
CA MET A 1 -9.36 -2.03 12.94
C MET A 1 -9.55 -1.33 11.61
N LEU A 2 -9.46 -2.05 10.47
CA LEU A 2 -9.63 -1.48 9.12
C LEU A 2 -11.11 -1.29 8.76
N GLU A 3 -12.01 -1.88 9.53
CA GLU A 3 -13.45 -1.72 9.38
C GLU A 3 -13.83 -0.30 9.80
N CYS A 4 -14.60 0.39 8.94
CA CYS A 4 -15.03 1.80 9.03
C CYS A 4 -14.11 2.88 8.42
N GLN A 5 -13.13 2.53 7.59
CA GLN A 5 -12.45 3.51 6.73
C GLN A 5 -12.83 3.26 5.26
N ASP A 6 -13.23 4.32 4.54
CA ASP A 6 -13.55 4.30 3.11
C ASP A 6 -12.28 4.12 2.25
N HIS A 7 -11.62 2.97 2.37
CA HIS A 7 -10.47 2.62 1.56
C HIS A 7 -10.91 1.95 0.28
N CYS A 8 -10.37 2.41 -0.86
CA CYS A 8 -10.54 1.68 -2.10
C CYS A 8 -9.78 0.33 -2.04
N ALA A 9 -10.10 -0.58 -2.97
CA ALA A 9 -9.46 -1.88 -3.05
C ALA A 9 -7.92 -1.79 -3.15
N VAL A 10 -7.41 -0.77 -3.84
CA VAL A 10 -5.96 -0.55 -4.00
C VAL A 10 -5.31 -0.09 -2.70
N GLU A 11 -5.97 0.77 -1.92
CA GLU A 11 -5.50 1.20 -0.60
C GLU A 11 -5.46 0.03 0.38
N SER A 12 -6.55 -0.75 0.41
CA SER A 12 -6.65 -1.95 1.23
C SER A 12 -5.55 -2.96 0.90
N ALA A 13 -5.30 -3.22 -0.39
CA ALA A 13 -4.23 -4.10 -0.83
C ALA A 13 -2.82 -3.57 -0.45
N ALA A 14 -2.60 -2.26 -0.52
CA ALA A 14 -1.35 -1.64 -0.10
C ALA A 14 -1.13 -1.75 1.42
N ILE A 15 -2.20 -1.57 2.22
CA ILE A 15 -2.16 -1.73 3.68
C ILE A 15 -1.83 -3.17 4.05
N LEU A 16 -2.50 -4.16 3.43
CA LEU A 16 -2.25 -5.58 3.67
C LEU A 16 -0.78 -5.95 3.40
N ARG A 17 -0.23 -5.51 2.25
CA ARG A 17 1.19 -5.76 1.92
C ARG A 17 2.15 -5.10 2.91
N ASN A 18 1.84 -3.89 3.38
CA ASN A 18 2.65 -3.23 4.40
C ASN A 18 2.63 -3.99 5.74
N ILE A 19 1.48 -4.53 6.14
CA ILE A 19 1.36 -5.35 7.35
C ILE A 19 2.16 -6.65 7.18
N GLU A 20 2.02 -7.34 6.05
CA GLU A 20 2.77 -8.56 5.74
C GLU A 20 4.29 -8.31 5.80
N ALA A 21 4.77 -7.24 5.18
CA ALA A 21 6.19 -6.87 5.20
C ALA A 21 6.69 -6.59 6.63
N LYS A 22 5.92 -5.86 7.44
CA LYS A 22 6.28 -5.57 8.84
C LYS A 22 6.31 -6.83 9.70
N LEU A 23 5.38 -7.76 9.52
CA LEU A 23 5.34 -9.01 10.28
C LEU A 23 6.48 -9.94 9.87
N THR A 24 6.77 -10.02 8.58
CA THR A 24 7.92 -10.75 8.03
C THR A 24 9.23 -10.22 8.63
N ALA A 25 9.47 -8.91 8.58
CA ALA A 25 10.67 -8.30 9.16
C ALA A 25 10.80 -8.59 10.67
N ARG A 26 9.70 -8.47 11.42
CA ARG A 26 9.70 -8.77 12.87
C ARG A 26 10.00 -10.24 13.18
N ARG A 27 9.54 -11.16 12.34
CA ARG A 27 9.86 -12.59 12.44
C ARG A 27 11.36 -12.81 12.24
N ASP A 28 11.89 -12.27 11.14
CA ASP A 28 13.26 -12.52 10.69
C ASP A 28 14.28 -11.89 11.67
N ASP A 29 13.94 -10.73 12.26
CA ASP A 29 14.76 -10.04 13.25
C ASP A 29 14.62 -10.60 14.68
N ASN A 30 13.81 -11.66 14.90
CA ASN A 30 13.47 -12.15 16.24
C ASN A 30 13.01 -11.02 17.17
N PHE A 31 12.15 -10.15 16.66
CA PHE A 31 11.79 -8.90 17.31
C PHE A 31 11.11 -9.12 18.67
N ILE A 32 11.70 -8.55 19.71
CA ILE A 32 11.11 -8.50 21.06
C ILE A 32 10.74 -7.05 21.38
N PRO A 33 9.43 -6.71 21.50
CA PRO A 33 8.98 -5.38 21.87
C PRO A 33 9.57 -4.93 23.20
N VAL A 34 9.93 -3.65 23.31
CA VAL A 34 10.56 -3.09 24.52
C VAL A 34 9.72 -3.36 25.78
N LEU A 35 8.41 -3.20 25.69
CA LEU A 35 7.48 -3.47 26.79
C LEU A 35 7.47 -4.94 27.24
N VAL A 36 7.72 -5.87 26.31
CA VAL A 36 7.74 -7.31 26.59
C VAL A 36 9.09 -7.75 27.18
N ARG A 37 10.18 -7.01 26.94
CA ARG A 37 11.51 -7.36 27.47
C ARG A 37 11.55 -7.38 29.00
N GLY A 38 10.82 -6.49 29.67
CA GLY A 38 10.71 -6.46 31.13
C GLY A 38 10.04 -7.73 31.65
N LEU A 39 8.86 -8.04 31.11
CA LEU A 39 8.10 -9.25 31.45
C LEU A 39 8.88 -10.53 31.16
N LEU A 40 9.60 -10.59 30.04
CA LEU A 40 10.42 -11.75 29.69
C LEU A 40 11.54 -11.98 30.70
N ARG A 41 12.20 -10.92 31.19
CA ARG A 41 13.24 -11.05 32.22
C ARG A 41 12.68 -11.57 33.54
N GLU A 42 11.48 -11.14 33.93
CA GLU A 42 10.80 -11.66 35.13
C GLU A 42 10.47 -13.14 34.99
N LEU A 43 9.97 -13.55 33.83
CA LEU A 43 9.65 -14.94 33.49
C LEU A 43 10.89 -15.84 33.34
N GLU A 44 12.03 -15.28 32.92
CA GLU A 44 13.31 -16.00 32.94
C GLU A 44 13.83 -16.17 34.37
N GLY A 45 13.75 -15.10 35.18
CA GLY A 45 14.23 -15.10 36.56
C GLY A 45 13.47 -16.06 37.48
N ASN A 46 12.18 -16.30 37.21
CA ASN A 46 11.36 -17.25 37.97
C ASN A 46 11.33 -18.67 37.36
N GLY A 47 12.07 -18.92 36.27
CA GLY A 47 12.18 -20.22 35.62
C GLY A 47 10.94 -20.67 34.84
N ALA A 48 9.92 -19.81 34.69
CA ALA A 48 8.68 -20.16 33.99
C ALA A 48 8.85 -20.23 32.46
N MET A 49 9.80 -19.46 31.90
CA MET A 49 10.01 -19.40 30.45
C MET A 49 11.45 -19.00 30.14
N SER A 50 12.04 -19.61 29.11
CA SER A 50 13.33 -19.14 28.56
C SER A 50 13.10 -18.21 27.37
N LYS A 51 14.03 -17.27 27.12
CA LYS A 51 14.03 -16.45 25.90
C LYS A 51 13.96 -17.31 24.62
N GLU A 52 14.61 -18.46 24.60
CA GLU A 52 14.55 -19.38 23.46
C GLU A 52 13.12 -19.90 23.21
N SER A 53 12.44 -20.34 24.27
CA SER A 53 11.04 -20.82 24.18
C SER A 53 10.06 -19.71 23.76
N PHE A 54 10.31 -18.48 24.22
CA PHE A 54 9.58 -17.29 23.78
C PHE A 54 9.78 -17.03 22.30
N LEU A 55 11.04 -16.99 21.83
CA LEU A 55 11.38 -16.74 20.44
C LEU A 55 10.78 -17.79 19.50
N LYS A 56 10.80 -19.06 19.88
CA LYS A 56 10.14 -20.13 19.12
C LYS A 56 8.64 -19.89 18.99
N THR A 57 7.98 -19.51 20.08
CA THR A 57 6.55 -19.18 20.07
C THR A 57 6.26 -17.96 19.21
N SER A 58 7.09 -16.92 19.33
CA SER A 58 6.97 -15.69 18.56
C SER A 58 7.18 -15.92 17.07
N GLN A 59 8.17 -16.72 16.67
CA GLN A 59 8.39 -17.13 15.28
C GLN A 59 7.19 -17.88 14.72
N SER A 60 6.61 -18.82 15.49
CA SER A 60 5.41 -19.54 15.10
C SER A 60 4.24 -18.59 14.87
N PHE A 61 3.98 -17.68 15.81
CA PHE A 61 2.94 -16.66 15.69
C PHE A 61 3.09 -15.82 14.42
N PHE A 62 4.27 -15.25 14.18
CA PHE A 62 4.49 -14.42 12.99
C PHE A 62 4.40 -15.23 11.69
N THR A 63 4.90 -16.47 11.68
CA THR A 63 4.78 -17.36 10.52
C THR A 63 3.32 -17.64 10.18
N THR A 64 2.52 -18.00 11.19
CA THR A 64 1.09 -18.23 11.01
C THR A 64 0.38 -16.96 10.52
N ALA A 65 0.67 -15.80 11.13
CA ALA A 65 0.06 -14.54 10.73
C ALA A 65 0.38 -14.16 9.27
N VAL A 66 1.64 -14.30 8.84
CA VAL A 66 2.05 -14.07 7.45
C VAL A 66 1.35 -15.04 6.50
N ASN A 67 1.28 -16.34 6.84
CA ASN A 67 0.59 -17.33 6.02
C ASN A 67 -0.90 -16.99 5.82
N TYR A 68 -1.59 -16.53 6.87
CA TYR A 68 -2.97 -16.07 6.76
C TYR A 68 -3.11 -14.85 5.84
N LEU A 69 -2.23 -13.85 6.00
CA LEU A 69 -2.25 -12.66 5.16
C LEU A 69 -1.98 -12.98 3.69
N GLN A 70 -1.05 -13.90 3.41
CA GLN A 70 -0.76 -14.35 2.05
C GLN A 70 -1.94 -15.12 1.44
N ALA A 71 -2.58 -16.00 2.22
CA ALA A 71 -3.75 -16.73 1.76
C ALA A 71 -4.92 -15.79 1.41
N TRP A 72 -5.16 -14.76 2.23
CA TRP A 72 -6.18 -13.74 1.97
C TRP A 72 -5.78 -12.78 0.84
N GLY A 73 -4.49 -12.41 0.78
CA GLY A 73 -3.94 -11.46 -0.18
C GLY A 73 -3.84 -11.98 -1.61
N LYS A 74 -3.96 -13.29 -1.84
CA LYS A 74 -3.86 -13.94 -3.15
C LYS A 74 -4.77 -13.33 -4.22
N HIS A 75 -5.94 -12.83 -3.82
CA HIS A 75 -6.89 -12.19 -4.75
C HIS A 75 -6.54 -10.73 -5.07
N THR A 76 -5.61 -10.12 -4.33
CA THR A 76 -5.20 -8.71 -4.48
C THR A 76 -3.91 -8.52 -5.28
N ASP A 77 -3.31 -9.61 -5.78
CA ASP A 77 -2.04 -9.57 -6.52
C ASP A 77 -2.11 -8.70 -7.78
N ASN A 78 -3.26 -8.67 -8.46
CA ASN A 78 -3.44 -7.82 -9.64
C ASN A 78 -3.48 -6.32 -9.29
N LEU A 79 -3.85 -5.98 -8.05
CA LEU A 79 -3.93 -4.58 -7.57
C LEU A 79 -2.54 -3.98 -7.30
N LYS A 80 -1.46 -4.78 -7.38
CA LYS A 80 -0.09 -4.25 -7.26
C LYS A 80 0.29 -3.34 -8.41
N TYR A 81 -0.27 -3.57 -9.60
CA TYR A 81 -0.02 -2.74 -10.76
C TYR A 81 -0.77 -1.41 -10.71
N LEU A 82 -1.81 -1.30 -9.88
CA LEU A 82 -2.61 -0.07 -9.71
C LEU A 82 -2.04 0.89 -8.65
N HIS A 83 -0.83 0.64 -8.12
CA HIS A 83 -0.25 1.46 -7.05
C HIS A 83 -0.01 2.92 -7.46
N GLY A 84 0.25 3.19 -8.74
CA GLY A 84 0.38 4.54 -9.27
C GLY A 84 -0.89 5.39 -9.08
N VAL A 85 -2.07 4.75 -9.01
CA VAL A 85 -3.36 5.43 -8.84
C VAL A 85 -3.52 6.05 -7.45
N LEU A 86 -2.72 5.61 -6.46
CA LEU A 86 -2.80 6.13 -5.09
C LEU A 86 -2.22 7.54 -4.93
N LEU A 87 -1.49 8.05 -5.93
CA LEU A 87 -0.87 9.39 -5.92
C LEU A 87 -0.08 9.68 -4.61
N LYS A 88 0.57 8.66 -4.05
CA LYS A 88 1.46 8.80 -2.86
C LYS A 88 2.85 9.30 -3.23
N ARG A 89 3.22 9.09 -4.49
CA ARG A 89 4.41 9.60 -5.17
C ARG A 89 4.03 9.90 -6.60
N GLN A 90 4.92 10.61 -7.30
CA GLN A 90 4.79 10.78 -8.73
C GLN A 90 4.81 9.41 -9.41
N PRO A 91 3.74 9.02 -10.13
CA PRO A 91 3.69 7.75 -10.82
C PRO A 91 4.62 7.78 -12.04
N GLN A 92 5.32 6.68 -12.27
CA GLN A 92 6.12 6.51 -13.48
C GLN A 92 5.23 6.10 -14.65
N ARG A 93 5.65 6.42 -15.87
CA ARG A 93 4.88 6.12 -17.08
C ARG A 93 4.66 4.62 -17.22
N GLU A 94 5.69 3.83 -16.93
CA GLU A 94 5.65 2.36 -16.97
C GLU A 94 4.64 1.78 -15.98
N GLU A 95 4.40 2.46 -14.86
CA GLU A 95 3.41 2.04 -13.85
C GLU A 95 1.99 2.27 -14.35
N ILE A 96 1.73 3.43 -14.97
CA ILE A 96 0.41 3.74 -15.53
C ILE A 96 0.11 2.86 -16.75
N GLN A 97 1.10 2.57 -17.60
CA GLN A 97 0.93 1.63 -18.71
C GLN A 97 0.60 0.22 -18.22
N LYS A 98 1.29 -0.28 -17.18
CA LYS A 98 0.96 -1.57 -16.57
C LYS A 98 -0.44 -1.58 -15.94
N ALA A 99 -0.84 -0.47 -15.30
CA ALA A 99 -2.19 -0.31 -14.77
C ALA A 99 -3.24 -0.36 -15.87
N ALA A 100 -3.04 0.39 -16.96
CA ALA A 100 -3.91 0.42 -18.14
C ALA A 100 -4.04 -0.97 -18.78
N GLY A 101 -2.92 -1.66 -19.02
CA GLY A 101 -2.93 -3.02 -19.55
C GLY A 101 -3.67 -4.01 -18.64
N THR A 102 -3.47 -3.90 -17.32
CA THR A 102 -4.21 -4.72 -16.34
C THR A 102 -5.71 -4.45 -16.39
N LEU A 103 -6.12 -3.18 -16.52
CA LEU A 103 -7.53 -2.79 -16.63
C LEU A 103 -8.15 -3.32 -17.93
N GLN A 104 -7.45 -3.23 -19.05
CA GLN A 104 -7.94 -3.74 -20.33
C GLN A 104 -8.09 -5.27 -20.32
N GLU A 105 -7.17 -5.99 -19.67
CA GLU A 105 -7.24 -7.44 -19.50
C GLU A 105 -8.42 -7.88 -18.61
N LYS A 106 -8.65 -7.16 -17.50
CA LYS A 106 -9.68 -7.52 -16.51
C LYS A 106 -11.06 -6.93 -16.82
N CYS A 107 -11.11 -5.84 -17.59
CA CYS A 107 -12.31 -5.11 -17.95
C CYS A 107 -12.35 -4.95 -19.47
N PRO A 108 -12.77 -5.98 -20.22
CA PRO A 108 -12.75 -5.96 -21.68
C PRO A 108 -13.65 -4.89 -22.31
N ASN A 109 -14.58 -4.33 -21.54
CA ASN A 109 -15.48 -3.26 -21.97
C ASN A 109 -14.84 -1.87 -21.88
N VAL A 110 -13.64 -1.75 -21.29
CA VAL A 110 -12.92 -0.47 -21.17
C VAL A 110 -11.99 -0.33 -22.37
N THR A 111 -12.28 0.64 -23.25
CA THR A 111 -11.39 1.04 -24.33
C THR A 111 -10.49 2.17 -23.84
N ILE A 112 -9.18 1.94 -23.85
CA ILE A 112 -8.18 2.94 -23.47
C ILE A 112 -7.57 3.50 -24.76
N ASN A 113 -7.61 4.81 -24.92
CA ASN A 113 -6.89 5.50 -26.00
C ASN A 113 -5.46 5.77 -25.54
N GLU A 114 -4.48 5.12 -26.18
CA GLU A 114 -3.07 5.22 -25.79
C GLU A 114 -2.48 6.63 -25.99
N ASP A 115 -2.91 7.35 -27.03
CA ASP A 115 -2.43 8.71 -27.30
C ASP A 115 -2.95 9.69 -26.24
N ALA A 116 -4.24 9.62 -25.91
CA ALA A 116 -4.82 10.43 -24.84
C ALA A 116 -4.18 10.10 -23.47
N LEU A 117 -3.95 8.81 -23.19
CA LEU A 117 -3.26 8.37 -21.98
C LEU A 117 -1.83 8.95 -21.91
N PHE A 118 -1.15 9.09 -23.04
CA PHE A 118 0.19 9.68 -23.06
C PHE A 118 0.18 11.14 -22.57
N ASP A 119 -0.77 11.93 -23.06
CA ASP A 119 -0.95 13.34 -22.71
C ASP A 119 -1.40 13.49 -21.25
N GLU A 120 -2.36 12.67 -20.81
CA GLU A 120 -2.85 12.61 -19.42
C GLU A 120 -1.72 12.32 -18.42
N VAL A 121 -0.87 11.34 -18.71
CA VAL A 121 0.27 10.99 -17.86
C VAL A 121 1.27 12.14 -17.79
N THR A 122 1.50 12.82 -18.91
CA THR A 122 2.43 13.96 -18.98
C THR A 122 1.90 15.13 -18.16
N GLY A 123 0.63 15.50 -18.36
CA GLY A 123 -0.03 16.55 -17.56
C GLY A 123 -0.07 16.22 -16.08
N LEU A 124 -0.28 14.95 -15.73
CA LEU A 124 -0.29 14.49 -14.33
C LEU A 124 1.09 14.66 -13.71
N GLN A 125 2.13 14.25 -14.43
CA GLN A 125 3.50 14.40 -13.95
C GLN A 125 3.92 15.86 -13.78
N GLU A 126 3.49 16.76 -14.67
CA GLU A 126 3.73 18.18 -14.55
C GLU A 126 2.99 18.80 -13.37
N PHE A 127 1.71 18.49 -13.21
CA PHE A 127 0.91 18.92 -12.07
C PHE A 127 1.54 18.51 -10.74
N LEU A 128 1.96 17.25 -10.63
CA LEU A 128 2.54 16.72 -9.39
C LEU A 128 3.95 17.27 -9.08
N LYS A 129 4.67 17.83 -10.07
CA LYS A 129 5.94 18.54 -9.82
C LYS A 129 5.72 19.88 -9.10
N GLY A 130 4.51 20.42 -9.13
CA GLY A 130 4.14 21.71 -8.50
C GLY A 130 4.07 21.71 -6.97
N GLY A 131 4.45 20.62 -6.29
CA GLY A 131 4.48 20.56 -4.81
C GLY A 131 3.22 19.94 -4.17
N SER A 132 2.17 19.69 -4.94
CA SER A 132 0.89 19.13 -4.45
C SER A 132 1.05 17.80 -3.70
N LEU A 133 2.05 16.98 -4.06
CA LEU A 133 2.33 15.71 -3.38
C LEU A 133 2.77 15.89 -1.91
N GLU A 134 3.60 16.89 -1.62
CA GLU A 134 4.09 17.13 -0.25
C GLU A 134 3.02 17.81 0.61
N GLU A 135 2.21 18.69 0.01
CA GLU A 135 1.04 19.27 0.65
C GLU A 135 0.05 18.17 1.06
N TRP A 136 -0.32 17.28 0.14
CA TRP A 136 -1.26 16.18 0.42
C TRP A 136 -0.74 15.16 1.42
N LYS A 137 0.58 14.97 1.53
CA LYS A 137 1.19 14.17 2.59
C LYS A 137 1.04 14.85 3.95
N THR A 138 1.23 16.16 4.00
CA THR A 138 1.18 16.95 5.25
C THR A 138 -0.26 17.09 5.75
N SER A 139 -1.22 17.29 4.86
CA SER A 139 -2.65 17.45 5.20
C SER A 139 -3.44 16.14 5.26
N GLU A 140 -2.78 14.98 5.10
CA GLU A 140 -3.42 13.66 5.01
C GLU A 140 -4.62 13.62 4.05
N THR A 141 -4.53 14.31 2.90
CA THR A 141 -5.65 14.48 1.98
C THR A 141 -6.17 13.12 1.47
N PRO A 142 -7.49 12.85 1.54
CA PRO A 142 -8.10 11.62 1.02
C PRO A 142 -7.87 11.42 -0.49
N LEU A 143 -7.80 10.17 -0.94
CA LEU A 143 -7.54 9.83 -2.35
C LEU A 143 -8.57 10.45 -3.31
N SER A 144 -9.86 10.43 -2.94
CA SER A 144 -10.95 11.02 -3.71
C SER A 144 -10.73 12.52 -3.95
N GLN A 145 -10.27 13.24 -2.93
CA GLN A 145 -10.00 14.67 -3.02
C GLN A 145 -8.78 14.96 -3.89
N ARG A 146 -7.71 14.13 -3.81
CA ARG A 146 -6.54 14.26 -4.69
C ARG A 146 -6.92 14.16 -6.17
N TRP A 147 -7.70 13.12 -6.52
CA TRP A 147 -8.18 12.94 -7.89
C TRP A 147 -9.15 14.04 -8.31
N SER A 148 -10.03 14.51 -7.41
CA SER A 148 -10.90 15.64 -7.70
C SER A 148 -10.10 16.90 -8.06
N THR A 149 -8.99 17.18 -7.36
CA THR A 149 -8.11 18.32 -7.68
C THR A 149 -7.44 18.14 -9.04
N VAL A 150 -6.93 16.94 -9.34
CA VAL A 150 -6.30 16.64 -10.64
C VAL A 150 -7.29 16.84 -11.79
N VAL A 151 -8.48 16.24 -11.70
CA VAL A 151 -9.51 16.34 -12.75
C VAL A 151 -9.98 17.78 -12.92
N THR A 152 -10.14 18.53 -11.82
CA THR A 152 -10.51 19.96 -11.90
C THR A 152 -9.42 20.75 -12.63
N HIS A 153 -8.14 20.51 -12.31
CA HIS A 153 -7.02 21.16 -12.98
C HIS A 153 -6.97 20.83 -14.48
N PHE A 154 -7.16 19.56 -14.86
CA PHE A 154 -7.11 19.15 -16.27
C PHE A 154 -8.25 19.79 -17.06
N LYS A 155 -9.43 19.89 -16.45
CA LYS A 155 -10.58 20.59 -17.04
C LYS A 155 -10.35 22.09 -17.20
N GLU A 156 -9.69 22.74 -16.25
CA GLU A 156 -9.37 24.16 -16.32
C GLU A 156 -8.27 24.50 -17.34
N ASN A 157 -7.42 23.53 -17.67
CA ASN A 157 -6.26 23.70 -18.56
C ASN A 157 -6.41 22.99 -19.91
N ASP A 158 -7.63 22.54 -20.26
CA ASP A 158 -7.95 21.83 -21.50
C ASP A 158 -7.03 20.63 -21.79
N ILE A 159 -6.53 19.97 -20.74
CA ILE A 159 -5.75 18.73 -20.85
C ILE A 159 -6.74 17.58 -21.12
N PRO A 160 -6.51 16.68 -22.11
CA PRO A 160 -7.37 15.51 -22.33
C PRO A 160 -7.57 14.69 -21.03
N HIS A 161 -8.80 14.27 -20.71
CA HIS A 161 -9.14 13.43 -19.54
C HIS A 161 -10.52 12.78 -19.65
#